data_AF-M0A2I9-F1
#
_entry.id   AF-M0A2I9-F1
#
_cell.length_a   1.000
_cell.length_b   1.000
_cell.length_c   1.000
_cell.angle_alpha   90.00
_cell.angle_beta   90.00
_cell.angle_gamma   90.00
#
_symmetry.space_group_name_H-M   'P 1'
#
loop_
_entity.id
_entity.type
_entity.pdbx_description
1 polymer ?
#
loop_
_entity_poly.entity_id
_entity_poly.type
_entity_poly.pdbx_seq_one_letter_code
_entity_poly.pdbx_strand_id
1 'polypeptide(L)'
;MNEFRESFPDPEVDRITDFTELDPEDIKWRNREYFNNSDHRYDHGDVLSYHQVKHKISVVRNGDLNRVMNEFPKREPLTQQCAHWVRAIIGLHFFPDANHRTAMATLNTLLPLNGIEKFRWSDDQYKETIFKSKLIRKHIIDVRFDNLWSKDELYFLWHRYFVDRFYDISDFSHHSPDYERLDQAIEQLE
;
A
#
# COMPACT_ATOMS: atom_id res chain seq x y z
N MET A 1 23.38 -25.77 -41.45
CA MET A 1 21.94 -25.72 -41.10
C MET A 1 21.89 -24.98 -39.78
N ASN A 2 21.61 -23.67 -39.83
CA ASN A 2 21.65 -22.77 -38.68
C ASN A 2 20.34 -22.91 -37.90
N GLU A 3 20.39 -23.41 -36.67
CA GLU A 3 19.30 -23.23 -35.72
C GLU A 3 19.49 -21.87 -35.03
N PHE A 4 18.79 -20.86 -35.57
CA PHE A 4 18.49 -19.65 -34.82
C PHE A 4 17.58 -20.04 -33.66
N ARG A 5 18.16 -20.33 -32.49
CA ARG A 5 17.46 -20.06 -31.23
C ARG A 5 17.41 -18.55 -31.11
N GLU A 6 16.29 -17.96 -31.50
CA GLU A 6 15.90 -16.65 -30.98
C GLU A 6 15.82 -16.82 -29.45
N SER A 7 16.90 -16.46 -28.75
CA SER A 7 16.79 -16.08 -27.36
C SER A 7 15.97 -14.79 -27.38
N PHE A 8 14.65 -14.91 -27.20
CA PHE A 8 13.87 -13.78 -26.78
C PHE A 8 14.56 -13.24 -25.54
N PRO A 9 15.07 -11.98 -25.53
CA PRO A 9 15.46 -11.37 -24.28
C PRO A 9 14.21 -11.45 -23.40
N ASP A 10 14.34 -12.10 -22.24
CA ASP A 10 13.34 -11.89 -21.18
C ASP A 10 13.36 -10.38 -20.99
N PRO A 11 12.28 -9.64 -21.33
CA PRO A 11 12.25 -8.23 -20.98
C PRO A 11 12.60 -8.22 -19.50
N GLU A 12 13.54 -7.39 -19.06
CA GLU A 12 13.72 -7.17 -17.62
C GLU A 12 12.36 -6.71 -17.11
N VAL A 13 11.52 -7.66 -16.67
CA VAL A 13 10.17 -7.37 -16.22
C VAL A 13 10.44 -6.71 -14.89
N ASP A 14 10.23 -5.41 -14.84
CA ASP A 14 10.28 -4.61 -13.63
C ASP A 14 9.65 -5.40 -12.48
N ARG A 15 10.44 -5.71 -11.47
CA ARG A 15 10.02 -6.50 -10.31
C ARG A 15 10.67 -5.97 -9.05
N ILE A 16 9.91 -5.94 -7.98
CA ILE A 16 10.38 -5.63 -6.65
C ILE A 16 10.98 -6.92 -6.06
N THR A 17 12.31 -6.98 -6.03
CA THR A 17 13.09 -8.12 -5.52
C THR A 17 14.08 -7.72 -4.44
N ASP A 18 14.56 -6.47 -4.48
CA ASP A 18 15.46 -5.83 -3.53
C ASP A 18 14.69 -5.07 -2.44
N PHE A 19 15.06 -5.33 -1.19
CA PHE A 19 14.54 -4.74 0.04
C PHE A 19 15.69 -4.28 0.97
N THR A 20 16.93 -4.24 0.49
CA THR A 20 18.13 -4.05 1.31
C THR A 20 18.15 -2.72 2.07
N GLU A 21 17.49 -1.68 1.55
CA GLU A 21 17.36 -0.36 2.20
C GLU A 21 15.97 -0.13 2.83
N LEU A 22 15.21 -1.19 3.11
CA LEU A 22 13.97 -1.09 3.86
C LEU A 22 13.96 -2.08 5.02
N ASP A 23 13.97 -1.56 6.24
CA ASP A 23 13.81 -2.36 7.45
C ASP A 23 12.53 -2.01 8.22
N PRO A 24 12.15 -2.79 9.27
CA PRO A 24 10.96 -2.50 10.06
C PRO A 24 10.96 -1.13 10.74
N GLU A 25 12.11 -0.62 11.16
CA GLU A 25 12.23 0.69 11.80
C GLU A 25 12.07 1.83 10.80
N ASP A 26 12.50 1.64 9.54
CA ASP A 26 12.22 2.58 8.45
C ASP A 26 10.72 2.71 8.19
N ILE A 27 9.99 1.58 8.15
CA ILE A 27 8.54 1.58 7.96
C ILE A 27 7.85 2.31 9.12
N LYS A 28 8.23 2.02 10.36
CA LYS A 28 7.71 2.71 11.55
C LYS A 28 8.05 4.20 11.54
N TRP A 29 9.28 4.56 11.16
CA TRP A 29 9.72 5.94 11.08
C TRP A 29 8.90 6.72 10.06
N ARG A 30 8.71 6.18 8.84
CA ARG A 30 7.85 6.79 7.82
C ARG A 30 6.41 6.97 8.31
N ASN A 31 5.86 6.01 9.04
CA ASN A 31 4.54 6.16 9.65
C ASN A 31 4.52 7.30 10.69
N ARG A 32 5.54 7.40 11.56
CA ARG A 32 5.69 8.48 12.54
C ARG A 32 5.79 9.86 11.90
N GLU A 33 6.45 9.99 10.76
CA GLU A 33 6.62 11.29 10.10
C GLU A 33 5.30 11.93 9.67
N TYR A 34 4.26 11.14 9.41
CA TYR A 34 2.93 11.70 9.17
C TYR A 34 2.40 12.46 10.40
N PHE A 35 2.75 12.05 11.63
CA PHE A 35 2.35 12.68 12.90
C PHE A 35 3.13 13.93 13.25
N ASN A 36 4.28 14.16 12.62
CA ASN A 36 5.10 15.34 12.88
C ASN A 36 4.73 16.53 11.98
N ASN A 37 3.97 16.29 10.90
CA ASN A 37 3.48 17.34 10.02
C ASN A 37 2.13 17.89 10.52
N SER A 38 2.12 19.15 10.95
CA SER A 38 0.98 19.86 11.55
C SER A 38 -0.23 20.07 10.64
N ASP A 39 -0.12 19.77 9.34
CA ASP A 39 -1.20 19.93 8.35
C ASP A 39 -2.15 18.73 8.23
N HIS A 40 -1.90 17.64 8.97
CA HIS A 40 -2.78 16.49 9.00
C HIS A 40 -3.60 16.50 10.28
N ARG A 41 -4.75 17.18 10.27
CA ARG A 41 -5.80 16.93 11.29
C ARG A 41 -6.25 15.49 11.11
N TYR A 42 -6.16 14.71 12.19
CA TYR A 42 -6.38 13.27 12.20
C TYR A 42 -7.86 12.93 12.29
N ASP A 43 -8.24 11.78 11.69
CA ASP A 43 -9.56 11.11 11.79
C ASP A 43 -9.86 10.56 13.20
N HIS A 44 -8.87 10.55 14.10
CA HIS A 44 -9.08 10.12 15.49
C HIS A 44 -9.45 11.31 16.33
N GLY A 45 -10.72 11.71 16.30
CA GLY A 45 -11.28 12.67 17.23
C GLY A 45 -10.86 12.31 18.67
N ASP A 46 -10.07 13.16 19.32
CA ASP A 46 -9.78 13.22 20.76
C ASP A 46 -9.39 11.93 21.57
N VAL A 47 -9.28 10.73 20.99
CA VAL A 47 -9.12 9.49 21.79
C VAL A 47 -7.68 9.17 22.22
N LEU A 48 -6.66 9.53 21.43
CA LEU A 48 -5.26 9.18 21.73
C LEU A 48 -4.33 10.40 21.68
N SER A 49 -3.55 10.59 22.74
CA SER A 49 -2.45 11.55 22.77
C SER A 49 -1.34 11.17 21.78
N TYR A 50 -0.60 12.16 21.29
CA TYR A 50 0.60 11.97 20.46
C TYR A 50 1.58 10.93 21.04
N HIS A 51 1.79 10.97 22.35
CA HIS A 51 2.65 10.00 23.04
C HIS A 51 2.13 8.55 22.93
N GLN A 52 0.81 8.35 23.07
CA GLN A 52 0.19 7.03 22.92
C GLN A 52 0.29 6.51 21.49
N VAL A 53 0.09 7.36 20.49
CA VAL A 53 0.24 6.99 19.08
C VAL A 53 1.67 6.59 18.76
N LYS A 54 2.65 7.42 19.15
CA LYS A 54 4.08 7.13 18.97
C LYS A 54 4.47 5.80 19.64
N HIS A 55 3.97 5.56 20.85
CA HIS A 55 4.21 4.30 21.55
C HIS A 55 3.61 3.12 20.79
N LYS A 56 2.34 3.21 20.36
CA LYS A 56 1.68 2.15 19.56
C LYS A 56 2.46 1.81 18.29
N ILE A 57 3.00 2.82 17.59
CA ILE A 57 3.85 2.60 16.41
C ILE A 57 5.16 1.91 16.80
N SER A 58 5.82 2.34 17.88
CA SER A 58 7.09 1.74 18.30
C SER A 58 6.99 0.26 18.69
N VAL A 59 5.87 -0.14 19.31
CA VAL A 59 5.67 -1.51 19.80
C VAL A 59 5.22 -2.50 18.73
N VAL A 60 4.96 -2.05 17.49
CA VAL A 60 4.75 -2.96 16.36
C VAL A 60 5.94 -3.90 16.25
N ARG A 61 5.68 -5.21 16.19
CA ARG A 61 6.74 -6.23 16.22
C ARG A 61 7.53 -6.21 14.92
N ASN A 62 8.85 -6.08 15.02
CA ASN A 62 9.73 -6.12 13.84
C ASN A 62 9.63 -7.45 13.10
N GLY A 63 9.38 -8.55 13.84
CA GLY A 63 9.13 -9.86 13.24
C GLY A 63 7.96 -9.84 12.26
N ASP A 64 6.87 -9.15 12.59
CA ASP A 64 5.67 -9.12 11.75
C ASP A 64 5.91 -8.33 10.45
N LEU A 65 6.60 -7.18 10.54
CA LEU A 65 7.02 -6.41 9.37
C LEU A 65 8.05 -7.16 8.52
N ASN A 66 9.01 -7.84 9.16
CA ASN A 66 9.98 -8.69 8.47
C ASN A 66 9.32 -9.82 7.68
N ARG A 67 8.24 -10.41 8.22
CA ARG A 67 7.50 -11.44 7.48
C ARG A 67 6.91 -10.90 6.18
N VAL A 68 6.36 -9.68 6.17
CA VAL A 68 5.83 -9.05 4.94
C VAL A 68 6.94 -8.94 3.88
N MET A 69 8.14 -8.54 4.26
CA MET A 69 9.28 -8.39 3.33
C MET A 69 9.87 -9.74 2.89
N ASN A 70 10.01 -10.69 3.81
CA ASN A 70 10.62 -11.99 3.55
C ASN A 70 9.71 -12.93 2.74
N GLU A 71 8.40 -12.88 2.99
CA GLU A 71 7.41 -13.75 2.33
C GLU A 71 6.84 -13.10 1.05
N PHE A 72 7.33 -11.91 0.66
CA PHE A 72 6.83 -11.14 -0.46
C PHE A 72 6.85 -11.93 -1.79
N PRO A 73 5.78 -11.90 -2.61
CA PRO A 73 5.69 -12.67 -3.84
C PRO A 73 6.54 -12.07 -5.00
N LYS A 74 7.87 -12.26 -4.92
CA LYS A 74 8.87 -11.72 -5.86
C LYS A 74 8.76 -12.22 -7.32
N ARG A 75 7.94 -13.25 -7.57
CA ARG A 75 7.72 -13.84 -8.90
C ARG A 75 6.47 -13.34 -9.60
N GLU A 76 5.64 -12.56 -8.94
CA GLU A 76 4.46 -11.94 -9.56
C GLU A 76 4.87 -10.73 -10.44
N PRO A 77 4.07 -10.34 -11.45
CA PRO A 77 4.27 -9.11 -12.21
C PRO A 77 4.24 -7.84 -11.34
N LEU A 78 4.86 -6.74 -11.78
CA LEU A 78 4.99 -5.50 -11.01
C LEU A 78 3.67 -5.02 -10.39
N THR A 79 2.62 -4.88 -11.20
CA THR A 79 1.32 -4.37 -10.72
C THR A 79 0.73 -5.25 -9.63
N GLN A 80 0.94 -6.57 -9.71
CA GLN A 80 0.51 -7.54 -8.72
C GLN A 80 1.37 -7.46 -7.45
N GLN A 81 2.68 -7.28 -7.59
CA GLN A 81 3.60 -7.04 -6.49
C GLN A 81 3.25 -5.77 -5.70
N CYS A 82 2.99 -4.67 -6.40
CA CYS A 82 2.50 -3.43 -5.81
C CYS A 82 1.18 -3.65 -5.04
N ALA A 83 0.23 -4.39 -5.64
CA ALA A 83 -1.04 -4.72 -5.00
C ALA A 83 -0.86 -5.58 -3.74
N HIS A 84 0.01 -6.60 -3.79
CA HIS A 84 0.34 -7.43 -2.64
C HIS A 84 0.98 -6.62 -1.51
N TRP A 85 1.94 -5.73 -1.84
CA TRP A 85 2.57 -4.86 -0.84
C TRP A 85 1.54 -4.00 -0.11
N VAL A 86 0.71 -3.31 -0.89
CA VAL A 86 -0.26 -2.38 -0.33
C VAL A 86 -1.37 -3.11 0.45
N ARG A 87 -1.86 -4.24 -0.07
CA ARG A 87 -2.80 -5.11 0.65
C ARG A 87 -2.24 -5.58 1.99
N ALA A 88 -0.99 -6.03 2.03
CA ALA A 88 -0.38 -6.55 3.24
C ALA A 88 -0.31 -5.50 4.35
N ILE A 89 0.22 -4.30 4.05
CA ILE A 89 0.36 -3.22 5.03
C ILE A 89 -1.00 -2.68 5.49
N ILE A 90 -1.95 -2.46 4.57
CA ILE A 90 -3.27 -1.92 4.90
C ILE A 90 -4.15 -2.95 5.61
N GLY A 91 -4.12 -4.18 5.14
CA GLY A 91 -4.94 -5.29 5.63
C GLY A 91 -4.55 -5.69 7.05
N LEU A 92 -3.25 -5.89 7.31
CA LEU A 92 -2.74 -6.18 8.66
C LEU A 92 -2.89 -4.97 9.60
N HIS A 93 -3.03 -3.77 9.05
CA HIS A 93 -3.33 -2.54 9.79
C HIS A 93 -2.38 -2.32 10.98
N PHE A 94 -1.08 -2.43 10.74
CA PHE A 94 -0.03 -2.37 11.76
C PHE A 94 -0.11 -1.14 12.66
N PHE A 95 -0.52 -0.01 12.10
CA PHE A 95 -0.47 1.29 12.77
C PHE A 95 -1.87 1.80 13.15
N PRO A 96 -1.98 2.67 14.16
CA PRO A 96 -3.27 3.29 14.51
C PRO A 96 -3.85 4.16 13.38
N ASP A 97 -3.00 4.78 12.57
CA ASP A 97 -3.39 5.57 11.41
C ASP A 97 -2.28 5.55 10.34
N ALA A 98 -2.57 6.12 9.18
CA ALA A 98 -1.68 6.35 8.05
C ALA A 98 -1.16 5.07 7.38
N ASN A 99 -1.83 3.92 7.58
CA ASN A 99 -1.44 2.64 6.95
C ASN A 99 -1.37 2.73 5.42
N HIS A 100 -2.37 3.34 4.75
CA HIS A 100 -2.35 3.56 3.30
C HIS A 100 -1.18 4.43 2.86
N ARG A 101 -0.95 5.56 3.56
CA ARG A 101 0.14 6.48 3.26
C ARG A 101 1.50 5.80 3.45
N THR A 102 1.68 5.05 4.54
CA THR A 102 2.88 4.26 4.80
C THR A 102 3.10 3.20 3.73
N ALA A 103 2.06 2.48 3.33
CA ALA A 103 2.14 1.47 2.26
C ALA A 103 2.64 2.07 0.95
N MET A 104 2.07 3.21 0.54
CA MET A 104 2.43 3.89 -0.71
C MET A 104 3.82 4.52 -0.67
N ALA A 105 4.21 5.12 0.47
CA ALA A 105 5.53 5.73 0.64
C ALA A 105 6.64 4.69 0.66
N THR A 106 6.43 3.55 1.34
CA THR A 106 7.38 2.44 1.35
C THR A 106 7.46 1.77 -0.01
N LEU A 107 6.33 1.60 -0.72
CA LEU A 107 6.34 1.14 -2.10
C LEU A 107 7.16 2.07 -3.01
N ASN A 108 6.95 3.38 -2.93
CA ASN A 108 7.75 4.37 -3.68
C ASN A 108 9.21 4.48 -3.24
N THR A 109 9.58 3.85 -2.12
CA THR A 109 10.98 3.64 -1.74
C THR A 109 11.53 2.41 -2.43
N LEU A 110 10.78 1.31 -2.43
CA LEU A 110 11.17 0.04 -3.06
C LEU A 110 11.32 0.12 -4.58
N LEU A 111 10.49 0.91 -5.26
CA LEU A 111 10.54 1.01 -6.73
C LEU A 111 11.93 1.43 -7.25
N PRO A 112 12.52 2.57 -6.85
CA PRO A 112 13.86 2.96 -7.29
C PRO A 112 14.97 1.99 -6.90
N LEU A 113 14.87 1.32 -5.74
CA LEU A 113 15.85 0.30 -5.35
C LEU A 113 15.91 -0.84 -6.36
N ASN A 114 14.82 -1.05 -7.09
CA ASN A 114 14.69 -2.07 -8.12
C ASN A 114 14.79 -1.49 -9.53
N GLY A 115 15.29 -0.26 -9.70
CA GLY A 115 15.43 0.39 -11.00
C GLY A 115 14.12 0.90 -11.61
N ILE A 116 13.02 0.91 -10.84
CA ILE A 116 11.68 1.27 -11.31
C ILE A 116 11.37 2.72 -10.95
N GLU A 117 10.75 3.45 -11.87
CA GLU A 117 10.38 4.85 -11.64
C GLU A 117 9.35 4.98 -10.51
N LYS A 118 9.51 6.02 -9.68
CA LYS A 118 8.48 6.42 -8.71
C LYS A 118 7.27 6.95 -9.46
N PHE A 119 6.10 6.87 -8.84
CA PHE A 119 4.90 7.53 -9.34
C PHE A 119 4.33 8.46 -8.28
N ARG A 120 3.69 9.53 -8.73
CA ARG A 120 2.95 10.42 -7.83
C ARG A 120 1.67 9.71 -7.39
N TRP A 121 1.40 9.71 -6.08
CA TRP A 121 0.19 9.16 -5.49
C TRP A 121 -0.44 10.23 -4.59
N SER A 122 -1.38 11.01 -5.12
CA SER A 122 -2.13 12.00 -4.34
C SER A 122 -3.32 12.56 -5.12
N ASP A 123 -3.74 11.86 -6.17
CA ASP A 123 -4.82 12.29 -7.06
C ASP A 123 -6.16 11.74 -6.57
N ASP A 124 -7.22 12.10 -7.30
CA ASP A 124 -8.57 11.71 -6.93
C ASP A 124 -8.79 10.20 -7.07
N GLN A 125 -8.16 9.54 -8.04
CA GLN A 125 -8.19 8.08 -8.16
C GLN A 125 -7.62 7.41 -6.90
N TYR A 126 -6.50 7.94 -6.37
CA TYR A 126 -5.93 7.45 -5.12
C TYR A 126 -6.88 7.65 -3.92
N LYS A 127 -7.53 8.81 -3.81
CA LYS A 127 -8.50 9.07 -2.72
C LYS A 127 -9.71 8.13 -2.78
N GLU A 128 -10.28 7.94 -3.97
CA GLU A 128 -11.38 7.00 -4.18
C GLU A 128 -10.98 5.55 -3.85
N THR A 129 -9.76 5.16 -4.25
CA THR A 129 -9.20 3.84 -3.95
C THR A 129 -9.01 3.65 -2.44
N ILE A 130 -8.51 4.66 -1.72
CA ILE A 130 -8.43 4.62 -0.24
C ILE A 130 -9.81 4.41 0.37
N PHE A 131 -10.81 5.17 -0.07
CA PHE A 131 -12.18 5.06 0.45
C PHE A 131 -12.73 3.64 0.28
N LYS A 132 -12.68 3.09 -0.93
CA LYS A 132 -13.10 1.69 -1.20
C LYS A 132 -12.30 0.70 -0.36
N SER A 133 -11.00 0.92 -0.22
CA SER A 133 -10.09 0.10 0.57
C SER A 133 -10.45 0.10 2.07
N LYS A 134 -10.81 1.27 2.65
CA LYS A 134 -11.31 1.39 4.03
C LYS A 134 -12.56 0.52 4.22
N LEU A 135 -13.53 0.59 3.30
CA LEU A 135 -14.78 -0.18 3.36
C LEU A 135 -14.54 -1.69 3.25
N ILE A 136 -13.75 -2.14 2.26
CA ILE A 136 -13.43 -3.55 2.05
C ILE A 136 -12.75 -4.13 3.30
N ARG A 137 -11.75 -3.43 3.85
CA ARG A 137 -11.04 -3.87 5.06
C ARG A 137 -11.96 -3.92 6.29
N LYS A 138 -12.91 -2.99 6.43
CA LYS A 138 -13.80 -2.93 7.60
C LYS A 138 -14.91 -3.99 7.55
N HIS A 139 -15.40 -4.34 6.36
CA HIS A 139 -16.66 -5.09 6.24
C HIS A 139 -16.60 -6.39 5.42
N ILE A 140 -15.57 -6.59 4.60
CA ILE A 140 -15.56 -7.69 3.61
C ILE A 140 -14.46 -8.69 3.92
N ILE A 141 -13.27 -8.23 4.29
CA ILE A 141 -12.10 -9.10 4.45
C ILE A 141 -11.45 -8.97 5.82
N ASP A 142 -10.80 -10.04 6.26
CA ASP A 142 -9.91 -10.08 7.42
C ASP A 142 -8.54 -10.59 6.97
N VAL A 143 -7.55 -9.68 6.91
CA VAL A 143 -6.20 -10.01 6.46
C VAL A 143 -5.37 -10.45 7.65
N ARG A 144 -4.75 -11.61 7.50
CA ARG A 144 -3.94 -12.29 8.50
C ARG A 144 -2.72 -12.91 7.83
N PHE A 145 -1.75 -13.33 8.62
CA PHE A 145 -0.53 -13.93 8.09
C PHE A 145 -0.75 -15.26 7.35
N ASP A 146 -1.82 -16.01 7.65
CA ASP A 146 -2.18 -17.24 6.94
C ASP A 146 -2.80 -16.99 5.56
N ASN A 147 -3.27 -15.77 5.29
CA ASN A 147 -3.90 -15.35 4.03
C ASN A 147 -3.24 -14.09 3.42
N LEU A 148 -1.99 -13.81 3.79
CA LEU A 148 -1.29 -12.54 3.50
C LEU A 148 -1.16 -12.23 2.00
N TRP A 149 -1.14 -13.27 1.17
CA TRP A 149 -0.97 -13.14 -0.28
C TRP A 149 -2.20 -13.58 -1.08
N SER A 150 -3.36 -13.70 -0.43
CA SER A 150 -4.62 -13.99 -1.12
C SER A 150 -4.99 -12.87 -2.11
N LYS A 151 -5.50 -13.28 -3.28
CA LYS A 151 -6.03 -12.37 -4.31
C LYS A 151 -7.53 -12.16 -4.06
N ASP A 152 -7.84 -11.39 -3.02
CA ASP A 152 -9.21 -11.02 -2.60
C ASP A 152 -9.64 -9.63 -3.12
N GLU A 153 -10.78 -9.13 -2.65
CA GLU A 153 -11.34 -7.84 -3.06
C GLU A 153 -10.39 -6.66 -2.81
N LEU A 154 -9.63 -6.68 -1.71
CA LEU A 154 -8.64 -5.63 -1.43
C LEU A 154 -7.46 -5.75 -2.39
N TYR A 155 -6.98 -6.97 -2.67
CA TYR A 155 -5.97 -7.19 -3.70
C TYR A 155 -6.44 -6.67 -5.07
N PHE A 156 -7.64 -7.04 -5.52
CA PHE A 156 -8.12 -6.67 -6.86
C PHE A 156 -8.33 -5.16 -6.99
N LEU A 157 -8.80 -4.49 -5.93
CA LEU A 157 -8.92 -3.03 -5.90
C LEU A 157 -7.55 -2.36 -6.15
N TRP A 158 -6.52 -2.75 -5.39
CA TRP A 158 -5.18 -2.18 -5.56
C TRP A 158 -4.50 -2.61 -6.86
N HIS A 159 -4.70 -3.85 -7.30
CA HIS A 159 -4.19 -4.32 -8.58
C HIS A 159 -4.75 -3.49 -9.73
N ARG A 160 -6.06 -3.19 -9.71
CA ARG A 160 -6.67 -2.31 -10.72
C ARG A 160 -6.06 -0.91 -10.67
N TYR A 161 -5.91 -0.33 -9.49
CA TYR A 161 -5.25 0.97 -9.32
C TYR A 161 -3.85 0.99 -9.93
N PHE A 162 -3.04 -0.05 -9.70
CA PHE A 162 -1.69 -0.13 -10.26
C PHE A 162 -1.66 -0.40 -11.76
N VAL A 163 -2.56 -1.23 -12.29
CA VAL A 163 -2.71 -1.43 -13.74
C VAL A 163 -3.02 -0.10 -14.42
N ASP A 164 -4.00 0.64 -13.91
CA ASP A 164 -4.37 1.95 -14.48
C ASP A 164 -3.19 2.94 -14.35
N ARG A 165 -2.43 2.88 -13.24
CA ARG A 165 -1.26 3.75 -12.99
C ARG A 165 -0.07 3.50 -13.92
N PHE A 166 0.30 2.23 -14.12
CA PHE A 166 1.51 1.87 -14.89
C PHE A 166 1.27 1.79 -16.39
N TYR A 167 0.02 1.54 -16.82
CA TYR A 167 -0.32 1.41 -18.23
C TYR A 167 -1.15 2.58 -18.78
N ASP A 168 -1.32 3.64 -17.99
CA ASP A 168 -2.03 4.89 -18.34
C ASP A 168 -3.40 4.63 -19.00
N ILE A 169 -4.14 3.66 -18.46
CA ILE A 169 -5.48 3.29 -18.94
C ILE A 169 -6.49 4.28 -18.33
N SER A 170 -6.36 5.56 -18.67
CA SER A 170 -7.19 6.65 -18.13
C SER A 170 -8.26 7.09 -19.12
N ASP A 171 -9.32 6.29 -19.27
CA ASP A 171 -10.48 6.66 -20.12
C ASP A 171 -11.81 6.71 -19.35
N PHE A 172 -11.77 6.73 -18.02
CA PHE A 172 -12.97 6.93 -17.20
C PHE A 172 -12.87 8.21 -16.39
N SER A 173 -13.59 9.24 -16.84
CA SER A 173 -13.91 10.42 -16.04
C SER A 173 -14.69 9.98 -14.80
N HIS A 174 -13.99 9.77 -13.69
CA HIS A 174 -14.63 9.52 -12.41
C HIS A 174 -15.12 10.86 -11.87
N HIS A 175 -16.43 10.98 -11.62
CA HIS A 175 -16.95 12.03 -10.78
C HIS A 175 -16.41 11.79 -9.37
N SER A 176 -15.41 12.60 -8.96
CA SER A 176 -14.87 12.58 -7.60
C SER A 176 -16.02 12.80 -6.61
N PRO A 177 -16.36 11.82 -5.76
CA PRO A 177 -17.39 12.03 -4.76
C PRO A 177 -16.90 13.03 -3.70
N ASP A 178 -17.85 13.63 -2.98
CA ASP A 178 -17.58 14.54 -1.86
C ASP A 178 -16.96 13.74 -0.69
N TYR A 179 -15.63 13.72 -0.63
CA TYR A 179 -14.87 12.89 0.32
C TYR A 179 -15.12 13.25 1.78
N GLU A 180 -15.43 14.52 2.11
CA GLU A 180 -15.76 14.92 3.49
C GLU A 180 -17.10 14.32 3.94
N ARG A 181 -18.12 14.35 3.08
CA ARG A 181 -19.41 13.69 3.36
C ARG A 181 -19.28 12.18 3.47
N LEU A 182 -18.32 11.59 2.75
CA LEU A 182 -18.09 10.16 2.76
C LEU A 182 -17.33 9.69 4.01
N ASP A 183 -16.32 10.42 4.47
CA ASP A 183 -15.65 10.12 5.74
C ASP A 183 -16.67 10.22 6.90
N GLN A 184 -17.54 11.24 6.89
CA GLN A 184 -18.67 11.33 7.84
C GLN A 184 -19.62 10.12 7.78
N ALA A 185 -19.89 9.58 6.59
CA ALA A 185 -20.74 8.40 6.44
C ALA A 185 -20.06 7.12 6.99
N ILE A 186 -18.74 7.01 6.90
CA ILE A 186 -17.97 5.90 7.49
C ILE A 186 -17.99 5.99 9.02
N GLU A 187 -17.82 7.19 9.59
CA GLU A 187 -17.91 7.44 11.03
C GLU A 187 -19.30 7.10 11.59
N GLN A 188 -20.37 7.38 10.83
CA GLN A 188 -21.74 7.03 11.23
C GLN A 188 -22.06 5.54 11.18
N LEU A 189 -21.20 4.73 10.57
CA LEU A 189 -21.29 3.26 10.54
C LEU A 189 -20.40 2.61 11.63
N GLU A 190 -19.84 3.40 12.55
CA GLU A 190 -19.20 2.95 13.81
C GLU A 190 -20.20 2.83 14.95
#